data_AF-A0A1I6CCZ2-F1
#
_entry.id   AF-A0A1I6CCZ2-F1
#
_cell.length_a   1.000
_cell.length_b   1.000
_cell.length_c   1.000
_cell.angle_alpha   90.00
_cell.angle_beta   90.00
_cell.angle_gamma   90.00
#
_symmetry.space_group_name_H-M   'P 1'
#
loop_
_entity.id
_entity.type
_entity.pdbx_description
1 polymer ?
#
loop_
_entity_poly.entity_id
_entity_poly.type
_entity_poly.pdbx_seq_one_letter_code
_entity_poly.pdbx_strand_id
1 'polypeptide(L)'
;MQYFEHQLPLPYIKIDKQGNIISYSYLARETFDLSDAILTSIVDEESVDKLVKHSLLTSTVTKMELNMKTKLNPLALFEIHINWDISGYGHILFIAKDSSNLELIQKVMFLQQRIATTDFELFEKKEEIEHILIRLNELSGPFIPLSDSMCFIPIFGDITEEKIHVISDNCLQSVFAGEYEEIFFDFTAVGEVHTSGIEKLTRLLKTLFFMTGGVIKVIGLKPNLVKILHHYKIDEFVDFDHSLSEVLKEHYK
;
A
#
# COMPACT_ATOMS: atom_id res chain seq x y z
N MET A 1 16.61 -57.70 12.56
CA MET A 1 17.04 -56.29 12.60
C MET A 1 17.70 -56.05 13.95
N GLN A 2 18.97 -55.64 13.97
CA GLN A 2 19.73 -55.45 15.21
C GLN A 2 19.60 -54.00 15.66
N TYR A 3 19.02 -53.81 16.84
CA TYR A 3 18.85 -52.52 17.51
C TYR A 3 20.21 -51.99 17.95
N PHE A 4 20.55 -50.75 17.61
CA PHE A 4 21.78 -50.09 18.07
C PHE A 4 21.40 -49.02 19.10
N GLU A 5 21.48 -49.36 20.38
CA GLU A 5 21.30 -48.40 21.49
C GLU A 5 22.56 -47.53 21.65
N HIS A 6 22.66 -46.49 20.84
CA HIS A 6 23.47 -45.33 21.19
C HIS A 6 22.63 -44.08 20.98
N GLN A 7 22.52 -43.26 22.03
CA GLN A 7 21.88 -41.95 21.98
C GLN A 7 22.75 -41.01 21.14
N LEU A 8 22.63 -41.13 19.82
CA LEU A 8 23.19 -40.15 18.90
C LEU A 8 22.26 -38.93 18.90
N PRO A 9 22.80 -37.71 19.04
CA PRO A 9 21.99 -36.49 19.07
C PRO A 9 21.37 -36.13 17.70
N LEU A 10 21.63 -36.95 16.67
CA LEU A 10 21.19 -36.73 15.30
C LEU A 10 20.67 -38.04 14.69
N PRO A 11 19.70 -37.97 13.76
CA PRO A 11 19.23 -39.13 13.02
C PRO A 11 20.39 -39.78 12.27
N TYR A 12 20.54 -41.08 12.49
CA TYR A 12 21.60 -41.92 11.94
C TYR A 12 21.04 -43.21 11.34
N ILE A 13 21.54 -43.60 10.17
CA ILE A 13 21.18 -44.84 9.45
C ILE A 13 22.46 -45.52 8.96
N LYS A 14 22.53 -46.84 9.12
CA LYS A 14 23.56 -47.72 8.56
C LYS A 14 22.98 -48.49 7.38
N ILE A 15 23.65 -48.45 6.23
CA ILE A 15 23.24 -49.11 4.99
C ILE A 15 24.29 -50.10 4.47
N ASP A 16 23.85 -51.08 3.67
CA ASP A 16 24.74 -51.90 2.83
C ASP A 16 25.05 -51.21 1.48
N LYS A 17 25.92 -51.84 0.67
CA LYS A 17 26.25 -51.36 -0.69
C LYS A 17 25.07 -51.41 -1.67
N GLN A 18 24.00 -52.12 -1.31
CA GLN A 18 22.77 -52.25 -2.08
C GLN A 18 21.70 -51.22 -1.66
N GLY A 19 21.98 -50.38 -0.65
CA GLY A 19 21.07 -49.36 -0.15
C GLY A 19 20.02 -49.88 0.85
N ASN A 20 20.17 -51.11 1.34
CA ASN A 20 19.30 -51.66 2.38
C ASN A 20 19.73 -51.15 3.75
N ILE A 21 18.75 -50.84 4.59
CA ILE A 21 18.96 -50.32 5.93
C ILE A 21 19.24 -51.49 6.89
N ILE A 22 20.47 -51.56 7.39
CA ILE A 22 20.91 -52.60 8.34
C ILE A 22 20.55 -52.22 9.77
N SER A 23 20.78 -50.97 10.14
CA SER A 23 20.46 -50.43 11.46
C SER A 23 20.16 -48.94 11.39
N TYR A 24 19.39 -48.43 12.35
CA TYR A 24 19.05 -47.02 12.43
C TYR A 24 18.90 -46.60 13.89
N SER A 25 19.13 -45.32 14.17
CA SER A 25 18.92 -44.70 15.47
C SER A 25 17.43 -44.47 15.79
N TYR A 26 17.10 -44.30 17.07
CA TYR A 26 15.74 -43.96 17.50
C TYR A 26 15.21 -42.67 16.84
N LEU A 27 16.04 -41.62 16.78
CA LEU A 27 15.68 -40.36 16.12
C LEU A 27 15.40 -40.55 14.62
N ALA A 28 16.11 -41.43 13.93
CA ALA A 28 15.83 -41.73 12.52
C ALA A 28 14.47 -42.43 12.33
N ARG A 29 14.04 -43.27 13.28
CA ARG A 29 12.72 -43.90 13.27
C ARG A 29 11.59 -42.91 13.55
N GLU A 30 11.83 -41.90 14.39
CA GLU A 30 10.85 -40.84 14.65
C GLU A 30 10.72 -39.88 13.47
N THR A 31 11.84 -39.52 12.83
CA THR A 31 11.86 -38.56 11.72
C THR A 31 11.37 -39.15 10.39
N PHE A 32 11.76 -40.39 10.06
CA PHE A 32 11.49 -41.01 8.76
C PHE A 32 10.54 -42.22 8.86
N ASP A 33 9.82 -42.51 7.77
CA ASP A 33 9.06 -43.76 7.64
C ASP A 33 9.94 -44.88 7.08
N LEU A 34 10.55 -45.66 7.98
CA LEU A 34 11.53 -46.70 7.66
C LEU A 34 10.90 -48.07 7.39
N SER A 35 9.61 -48.10 7.04
CA SER A 35 8.82 -49.34 6.89
C SER A 35 9.29 -50.24 5.74
N ASP A 36 9.88 -49.67 4.69
CA ASP A 36 10.29 -50.40 3.48
C ASP A 36 11.75 -50.90 3.50
N ALA A 37 12.50 -50.69 4.59
CA ALA A 37 13.89 -51.14 4.79
C ALA A 37 14.91 -50.74 3.69
N ILE A 38 14.56 -49.83 2.77
CA ILE A 38 15.41 -49.36 1.66
C ILE A 38 15.56 -47.85 1.76
N LEU A 39 16.77 -47.32 1.57
CA LEU A 39 17.05 -45.88 1.68
C LEU A 39 16.32 -45.03 0.61
N THR A 40 16.02 -45.59 -0.56
CA THR A 40 15.36 -44.88 -1.66
C THR A 40 13.90 -44.54 -1.39
N SER A 41 13.23 -45.19 -0.44
CA SER A 41 11.82 -44.89 -0.11
C SER A 41 11.66 -43.59 0.67
N ILE A 42 12.71 -43.16 1.38
CA ILE A 42 12.71 -41.94 2.20
C ILE A 42 13.31 -40.71 1.48
N VAL A 43 13.80 -40.90 0.26
CA VAL A 43 14.41 -39.85 -0.58
C VAL A 43 13.44 -39.49 -1.70
N ASP A 44 13.35 -38.21 -2.06
CA ASP A 44 12.53 -37.78 -3.19
C ASP A 44 13.08 -38.26 -4.55
N GLU A 45 12.21 -38.57 -5.52
CA GLU A 45 12.58 -39.23 -6.80
C GLU A 45 13.68 -38.47 -7.57
N GLU A 46 13.63 -37.14 -7.57
CA GLU A 46 14.61 -36.27 -8.24
C GLU A 46 15.96 -36.21 -7.49
N SER A 47 15.94 -36.54 -6.19
CA SER A 47 17.10 -36.58 -5.29
C SER A 47 17.77 -37.96 -5.25
N VAL A 48 17.05 -39.03 -5.63
CA VAL A 48 17.58 -40.40 -5.78
C VAL A 48 18.70 -40.43 -6.83
N ASP A 49 18.53 -39.72 -7.95
CA ASP A 49 19.53 -39.65 -9.01
C ASP A 49 20.87 -39.04 -8.55
N LYS A 50 20.83 -38.06 -7.64
CA LYS A 50 22.03 -37.48 -7.02
C LYS A 50 22.68 -38.46 -6.05
N LEU A 51 21.88 -39.21 -5.29
CA LEU A 51 22.34 -40.21 -4.32
C LEU A 51 23.03 -41.39 -5.03
N VAL A 52 22.47 -41.87 -6.14
CA VAL A 52 23.03 -42.96 -6.95
C VAL A 52 24.30 -42.51 -7.68
N LYS A 53 24.31 -41.31 -8.29
CA LYS A 53 25.48 -40.83 -9.03
C LYS A 53 26.67 -40.48 -8.13
N HIS A 54 26.44 -39.97 -6.92
CA HIS A 54 27.53 -39.52 -6.04
C HIS A 54 27.97 -40.54 -4.98
N SER A 55 27.12 -41.47 -4.53
CA SER A 55 27.50 -42.43 -3.48
C SER A 55 28.25 -43.67 -3.99
N LEU A 56 28.01 -44.11 -5.24
CA LEU A 56 28.59 -45.34 -5.80
C LEU A 56 30.02 -45.18 -6.35
N LEU A 57 30.49 -43.95 -6.55
CA LEU A 57 31.73 -43.66 -7.31
C LEU A 57 32.91 -43.16 -6.47
N THR A 58 32.72 -42.82 -5.19
CA THR A 58 33.81 -42.25 -4.38
C THR A 58 33.85 -42.80 -2.97
N SER A 59 34.99 -43.41 -2.61
CA SER A 59 35.29 -44.00 -1.30
C SER A 59 35.60 -42.95 -0.22
N THR A 60 35.04 -41.75 -0.34
CA THR A 60 35.35 -40.58 0.51
C THR A 60 34.10 -40.04 1.18
N VAL A 61 34.29 -39.33 2.29
CA VAL A 61 33.21 -38.64 3.02
C VAL A 61 32.51 -37.67 2.07
N THR A 62 31.28 -38.00 1.69
CA THR A 62 30.48 -37.16 0.78
C THR A 62 29.43 -36.44 1.59
N LYS A 63 29.44 -35.11 1.49
CA LYS A 63 28.37 -34.24 2.01
C LYS A 63 27.43 -33.91 0.87
N MET A 64 26.14 -34.08 1.08
CA MET A 64 25.14 -33.77 0.06
C MET A 64 23.83 -33.28 0.67
N GLU A 65 23.19 -32.33 0.00
CA GLU A 65 21.87 -31.84 0.38
C GLU A 65 20.79 -32.64 -0.37
N LEU A 66 19.87 -33.25 0.37
CA LEU A 66 18.78 -34.05 -0.19
C LEU A 66 17.45 -33.67 0.44
N ASN A 67 16.43 -33.65 -0.42
CA ASN A 67 15.05 -33.55 0.03
C ASN A 67 14.58 -34.94 0.46
N MET A 68 14.18 -35.04 1.73
CA MET A 68 13.76 -36.28 2.35
C MET A 68 12.27 -36.20 2.69
N LYS A 69 11.59 -37.35 2.57
CA LYS A 69 10.20 -37.51 2.99
C LYS A 69 10.18 -37.85 4.48
N THR A 70 9.69 -36.93 5.31
CA THR A 70 9.56 -37.15 6.76
C THR A 70 8.11 -37.44 7.13
N LYS A 71 7.88 -38.01 8.32
CA LYS A 71 6.53 -38.30 8.83
C LYS A 71 5.67 -37.04 9.06
N LEU A 72 6.31 -35.92 9.40
CA LEU A 72 5.63 -34.66 9.72
C LEU A 72 5.52 -33.74 8.50
N ASN A 73 6.58 -33.67 7.69
CA ASN A 73 6.64 -32.85 6.49
C ASN A 73 7.00 -33.71 5.26
N PRO A 74 6.18 -33.71 4.20
CA PRO A 74 6.40 -34.56 3.03
C PRO A 74 7.68 -34.21 2.26
N LEU A 75 8.22 -32.99 2.43
CA LEU A 75 9.48 -32.54 1.84
C LEU A 75 10.25 -31.69 2.85
N ALA A 76 11.36 -32.23 3.37
CA ALA A 76 12.25 -31.51 4.27
C ALA A 76 13.71 -31.62 3.79
N LEU A 77 14.44 -30.51 3.87
CA LEU A 77 15.82 -30.43 3.40
C LEU A 77 16.78 -30.91 4.49
N PHE A 78 17.57 -31.93 4.16
CA PHE A 78 18.62 -32.45 5.03
C PHE A 78 19.98 -32.33 4.38
N GLU A 79 20.98 -31.93 5.15
CA GLU A 79 22.38 -32.16 4.83
C GLU A 79 22.76 -33.56 5.33
N ILE A 80 23.27 -34.38 4.41
CA ILE A 80 23.57 -35.78 4.65
C ILE A 80 25.07 -35.98 4.56
N HIS A 81 25.64 -36.60 5.59
CA HIS A 81 27.03 -37.02 5.61
C HIS A 81 27.12 -38.54 5.51
N ILE A 82 27.77 -39.03 4.46
CA ILE A 82 27.97 -40.47 4.23
C ILE A 82 29.45 -40.81 4.41
N ASN A 83 29.73 -41.82 5.22
CA ASN A 83 31.07 -42.41 5.35
C ASN A 83 31.00 -43.92 5.15
N TRP A 84 31.91 -44.48 4.36
CA TRP A 84 31.99 -45.92 4.11
C TRP A 84 33.06 -46.55 4.99
N ASP A 85 32.66 -47.54 5.79
CA ASP A 85 33.59 -48.33 6.60
C ASP A 85 34.33 -49.38 5.74
N ILE A 86 35.48 -49.83 6.22
CA ILE A 86 36.39 -50.81 5.60
C ILE A 86 35.66 -52.16 5.40
N SER A 87 34.68 -52.47 6.26
CA SER A 87 33.79 -53.63 6.13
C SER A 87 32.70 -53.50 5.06
N GLY A 88 32.66 -52.37 4.33
CA GLY A 88 31.73 -52.14 3.22
C GLY A 88 30.34 -51.64 3.62
N TYR A 89 30.19 -51.09 4.83
CA TYR A 89 28.94 -50.51 5.31
C TYR A 89 28.96 -48.99 5.20
N GLY A 90 27.84 -48.39 4.78
CA GLY A 90 27.66 -46.94 4.72
C GLY A 90 27.05 -46.42 6.01
N HIS A 91 27.68 -45.41 6.59
CA HIS A 91 27.24 -44.71 7.79
C HIS A 91 26.70 -43.34 7.38
N ILE A 92 25.41 -43.10 7.62
CA ILE A 92 24.71 -41.89 7.17
C ILE A 92 24.22 -41.10 8.38
N LEU A 93 24.59 -39.82 8.43
CA LEU A 93 24.11 -38.85 9.41
C LEU A 93 23.25 -37.79 8.70
N PHE A 94 22.10 -37.46 9.27
CA PHE A 94 21.17 -36.47 8.72
C PHE A 94 21.12 -35.23 9.62
N ILE A 95 21.30 -34.05 9.03
CA ILE A 95 21.22 -32.76 9.70
C ILE A 95 20.10 -31.96 9.05
N ALA A 96 19.03 -31.68 9.81
CA ALA A 96 17.90 -30.90 9.32
C ALA A 96 18.33 -29.43 9.10
N LYS A 97 18.08 -28.89 7.91
CA LYS A 97 18.41 -27.51 7.55
C LYS A 97 17.16 -26.62 7.58
N ASP A 98 16.42 -26.67 8.69
CA ASP A 98 15.06 -26.10 8.80
C ASP A 98 14.98 -24.60 9.17
N SER A 99 16.09 -23.89 9.30
CA SER A 99 16.07 -22.51 9.85
C SER A 99 16.04 -21.38 8.82
N SER A 100 16.17 -21.64 7.52
CA SER A 100 16.33 -20.55 6.53
C SER A 100 15.01 -19.93 6.05
N ASN A 101 13.93 -20.70 6.04
CA ASN A 101 12.64 -20.24 5.48
C ASN A 101 11.65 -19.74 6.53
N LEU A 102 11.74 -20.22 7.78
CA LEU A 102 10.84 -19.78 8.86
C LEU A 102 11.05 -18.30 9.19
N GLU A 103 12.29 -17.82 9.23
CA GLU A 103 12.57 -16.39 9.43
C GLU A 103 12.05 -15.53 8.27
N LEU A 104 12.15 -16.02 7.03
CA LEU A 104 11.64 -15.30 5.86
C LEU A 104 10.11 -15.22 5.88
N ILE A 105 9.44 -16.32 6.23
CA ILE A 105 7.98 -16.34 6.39
C ILE A 105 7.55 -15.41 7.52
N GLN A 106 8.25 -15.39 8.66
CA GLN A 106 7.97 -14.46 9.75
C GLN A 106 8.17 -12.99 9.33
N LYS A 107 9.24 -12.68 8.59
CA LYS A 107 9.47 -11.34 8.04
C LYS A 107 8.38 -10.94 7.04
N VAL A 108 7.92 -11.85 6.17
CA VAL A 108 6.83 -11.60 5.23
C VAL A 108 5.50 -11.38 5.96
N MET A 109 5.18 -12.20 6.96
CA MET A 109 3.97 -12.02 7.79
C MET A 109 4.00 -10.70 8.56
N PHE A 110 5.16 -10.34 9.13
CA PHE A 110 5.34 -9.05 9.81
C PHE A 110 5.16 -7.86 8.87
N LEU A 111 5.69 -7.94 7.64
CA LEU A 111 5.49 -6.89 6.63
C LEU A 111 4.03 -6.79 6.18
N GLN A 112 3.37 -7.91 5.93
CA GLN A 112 1.94 -7.92 5.59
C GLN A 112 1.09 -7.31 6.69
N GLN A 113 1.37 -7.65 7.96
CA GLN A 113 0.67 -7.07 9.11
C GLN A 113 0.94 -5.56 9.22
N ARG A 114 2.19 -5.11 9.07
CA ARG A 114 2.52 -3.68 9.06
C ARG A 114 1.84 -2.93 7.92
N ILE A 115 1.77 -3.50 6.72
CA ILE A 115 1.09 -2.88 5.58
C ILE A 115 -0.40 -2.75 5.90
N ALA A 116 -1.06 -3.82 6.36
CA ALA A 116 -2.47 -3.77 6.71
C ALA A 116 -2.77 -2.75 7.83
N THR A 117 -1.91 -2.66 8.85
CA THR A 117 -2.02 -1.63 9.90
C THR A 117 -1.78 -0.23 9.35
N THR A 118 -0.78 -0.05 8.49
CA THR A 118 -0.49 1.24 7.86
C THR A 118 -1.64 1.67 6.97
N ASP A 119 -2.22 0.77 6.17
CA ASP A 119 -3.36 1.05 5.32
C ASP A 119 -4.60 1.45 6.14
N PHE A 120 -4.81 0.78 7.29
CA PHE A 120 -5.87 1.14 8.23
C PHE A 120 -5.64 2.53 8.86
N GLU A 121 -4.42 2.80 9.35
CA GLU A 121 -4.05 4.12 9.88
C GLU A 121 -4.16 5.22 8.81
N LEU A 122 -3.77 4.93 7.56
CA LEU A 122 -3.88 5.85 6.44
C LEU A 122 -5.34 6.14 6.10
N PHE A 123 -6.20 5.13 6.17
CA PHE A 123 -7.63 5.26 5.96
C PHE A 123 -8.28 6.12 7.04
N GLU A 124 -8.00 5.86 8.32
CA GLU A 124 -8.49 6.69 9.43
C GLU A 124 -8.00 8.14 9.31
N LYS A 125 -6.73 8.34 8.96
CA LYS A 125 -6.17 9.68 8.72
C LYS A 125 -6.83 10.37 7.54
N LYS A 126 -7.16 9.64 6.48
CA LYS A 126 -7.88 10.17 5.32
C LYS A 126 -9.29 10.60 5.71
N GLU A 127 -10.05 9.76 6.44
CA GLU A 127 -11.39 10.12 6.92
C GLU A 127 -11.35 11.34 7.87
N GLU A 128 -10.36 11.41 8.77
CA GLU A 128 -10.17 12.56 9.65
C GLU A 128 -9.93 13.84 8.83
N ILE A 129 -9.08 13.78 7.81
CA ILE A 129 -8.83 14.91 6.89
C ILE A 129 -10.09 15.27 6.11
N GLU A 130 -10.83 14.31 5.57
CA GLU A 130 -12.08 14.57 4.84
C GLU A 130 -13.12 15.23 5.75
N HIS A 131 -13.28 14.78 6.98
CA HIS A 131 -14.15 15.42 7.97
C HIS A 131 -13.70 16.83 8.36
N ILE A 132 -12.39 17.05 8.52
CA ILE A 132 -11.84 18.39 8.75
C ILE A 132 -12.09 19.29 7.55
N LEU A 133 -11.95 18.80 6.31
CA LEU A 133 -12.24 19.55 5.10
C LEU A 133 -13.73 19.89 4.96
N ILE A 134 -14.62 18.96 5.26
CA ILE A 134 -16.07 19.20 5.31
C ILE A 134 -16.37 20.28 6.36
N ARG A 135 -15.81 20.13 7.56
CA ARG A 135 -16.02 21.08 8.65
C ARG A 135 -15.41 22.45 8.38
N LEU A 136 -14.27 22.53 7.68
CA LEU A 136 -13.70 23.77 7.20
C LEU A 136 -14.56 24.41 6.11
N ASN A 137 -15.14 23.62 5.21
CA ASN A 137 -16.11 24.13 4.23
C ASN A 137 -17.40 24.63 4.90
N GLU A 138 -17.85 23.99 5.98
CA GLU A 138 -19.06 24.34 6.73
C GLU A 138 -18.87 25.54 7.68
N LEU A 139 -17.75 25.63 8.40
CA LEU A 139 -17.48 26.69 9.40
C LEU A 139 -16.70 27.88 8.84
N SER A 140 -16.05 27.70 7.70
CA SER A 140 -15.20 28.68 7.03
C SER A 140 -15.28 28.49 5.52
N GLY A 141 -16.52 28.40 5.02
CA GLY A 141 -16.79 28.64 3.60
C GLY A 141 -16.15 29.97 3.18
N PRO A 142 -15.72 30.09 1.92
CA PRO A 142 -14.66 30.98 1.42
C PRO A 142 -15.06 32.45 1.52
N PHE A 143 -15.22 32.99 2.70
CA PHE A 143 -15.67 34.36 2.90
C PHE A 143 -14.70 35.02 3.86
N ILE A 144 -13.84 35.86 3.31
CA ILE A 144 -12.79 36.56 4.04
C ILE A 144 -13.12 38.06 3.95
N PRO A 145 -13.67 38.68 5.01
CA PRO A 145 -13.85 40.13 5.01
C PRO A 145 -12.48 40.80 5.00
N LEU A 146 -12.24 41.67 4.01
CA LEU A 146 -11.01 42.46 3.90
C LEU A 146 -11.15 43.80 4.62
N SER A 147 -12.36 44.37 4.61
CA SER A 147 -12.75 45.59 5.32
C SER A 147 -14.26 45.56 5.58
N ASP A 148 -14.79 46.63 6.19
CA ASP A 148 -16.24 46.77 6.42
C ASP A 148 -17.06 46.80 5.12
N SER A 149 -16.43 47.15 3.99
CA SER A 149 -17.08 47.27 2.67
C SER A 149 -16.56 46.29 1.61
N MET A 150 -15.52 45.49 1.91
CA MET A 150 -14.89 44.57 0.96
C MET A 150 -14.80 43.14 1.48
N CYS A 151 -15.10 42.17 0.62
CA CYS A 151 -14.92 40.76 0.94
C CYS A 151 -14.26 39.96 -0.18
N PHE A 152 -13.61 38.87 0.20
CA PHE A 152 -12.82 38.02 -0.67
C PHE A 152 -13.27 36.56 -0.58
N ILE A 153 -13.49 35.96 -1.74
CA ILE A 153 -14.09 34.65 -1.92
C ILE A 153 -13.19 33.75 -2.78
N PRO A 154 -12.30 32.95 -2.17
CA PRO A 154 -11.45 32.05 -2.92
C PRO A 154 -12.17 30.75 -3.31
N ILE A 155 -12.09 30.40 -4.60
CA ILE A 155 -12.60 29.15 -5.15
C ILE A 155 -11.42 28.21 -5.42
N PHE A 156 -11.43 27.04 -4.79
CA PHE A 156 -10.37 26.04 -4.92
C PHE A 156 -10.86 24.80 -5.65
N GLY A 157 -9.98 24.13 -6.40
CA GLY A 157 -10.24 22.82 -7.03
C GLY A 157 -11.24 22.90 -8.20
N ASP A 158 -11.86 21.76 -8.52
CA ASP A 158 -12.78 21.69 -9.66
C ASP A 158 -14.12 22.36 -9.36
N ILE A 159 -14.71 23.02 -10.36
CA ILE A 159 -16.02 23.66 -10.24
C ILE A 159 -17.10 22.61 -10.57
N THR A 160 -17.72 22.08 -9.52
CA THR A 160 -18.86 21.16 -9.57
C THR A 160 -20.11 21.78 -8.95
N GLU A 161 -21.29 21.24 -9.26
CA GLU A 161 -22.56 21.73 -8.71
C GLU A 161 -22.59 21.69 -7.17
N GLU A 162 -22.15 20.57 -6.57
CA GLU A 162 -22.12 20.38 -5.12
C GLU A 162 -21.25 21.43 -4.43
N LYS A 163 -20.06 21.68 -4.97
CA LYS A 163 -19.13 22.66 -4.42
C LYS A 163 -19.71 24.07 -4.47
N ILE A 164 -20.27 24.47 -5.61
CA ILE A 164 -20.87 25.79 -5.73
C ILE A 164 -22.10 25.94 -4.84
N HIS A 165 -22.88 24.87 -4.62
CA HIS A 165 -24.01 24.92 -3.70
C HIS A 165 -23.58 25.26 -2.26
N VAL A 166 -22.57 24.55 -1.75
CA VAL A 166 -22.02 24.79 -0.40
C VAL A 166 -21.44 26.21 -0.28
N ILE A 167 -20.71 26.67 -1.29
CA ILE A 167 -20.15 28.03 -1.32
C ILE A 167 -21.27 29.08 -1.37
N SER A 168 -22.30 28.85 -2.19
CA SER A 168 -23.40 29.80 -2.38
C SER A 168 -24.11 30.11 -1.07
N ASP A 169 -24.46 29.09 -0.29
CA ASP A 169 -25.24 29.27 0.94
C ASP A 169 -24.44 30.07 1.98
N ASN A 170 -23.15 29.76 2.15
CA ASN A 170 -22.28 30.46 3.09
C ASN A 170 -21.96 31.90 2.66
N CYS A 171 -21.68 32.13 1.37
CA CYS A 171 -21.40 33.46 0.84
C CYS A 171 -22.64 34.36 0.90
N LEU A 172 -23.81 33.87 0.51
CA LEU A 172 -25.04 34.66 0.54
C LEU A 172 -25.42 35.08 1.96
N GLN A 173 -25.30 34.17 2.94
CA GLN A 173 -25.55 34.49 4.34
C GLN A 173 -24.57 35.53 4.88
N SER A 174 -23.28 35.38 4.57
CA SER A 174 -22.23 36.28 5.06
C SER A 174 -22.30 37.67 4.42
N VAL A 175 -22.56 37.73 3.11
CA VAL A 175 -22.74 38.99 2.39
C VAL A 175 -24.03 39.68 2.82
N PHE A 176 -25.10 38.95 3.13
CA PHE A 176 -26.32 39.57 3.65
C PHE A 176 -26.16 40.15 5.06
N ALA A 177 -25.27 39.55 5.87
CA ALA A 177 -25.02 39.99 7.24
C ALA A 177 -24.14 41.25 7.33
N GLY A 178 -23.39 41.60 6.28
CA GLY A 178 -22.57 42.81 6.21
C GLY A 178 -22.98 43.72 5.04
N GLU A 179 -22.51 44.97 5.05
CA GLU A 179 -22.80 45.93 3.97
C GLU A 179 -21.61 45.98 2.99
N TYR A 180 -21.32 44.86 2.33
CA TYR A 180 -20.20 44.77 1.39
C TYR A 180 -20.58 45.36 0.02
N GLU A 181 -19.76 46.30 -0.45
CA GLU A 181 -19.90 46.97 -1.76
C GLU A 181 -19.01 46.33 -2.83
N GLU A 182 -17.88 45.73 -2.43
CA GLU A 182 -16.97 45.03 -3.36
C GLU A 182 -16.76 43.58 -2.95
N ILE A 183 -16.99 42.68 -3.91
CA ILE A 183 -16.85 41.24 -3.73
C ILE A 183 -15.83 40.70 -4.71
N PHE A 184 -14.74 40.15 -4.19
CA PHE A 184 -13.67 39.56 -4.98
C PHE A 184 -13.79 38.04 -5.03
N PHE A 185 -13.89 37.45 -6.21
CA PHE A 185 -13.83 36.00 -6.39
C PHE A 185 -12.50 35.59 -6.99
N ASP A 186 -11.75 34.72 -6.31
CA ASP A 186 -10.45 34.23 -6.78
C ASP A 186 -10.53 32.82 -7.36
N PHE A 187 -10.12 32.68 -8.61
CA PHE A 187 -10.11 31.43 -9.36
C PHE A 187 -8.69 30.88 -9.59
N THR A 188 -7.67 31.44 -8.95
CA THR A 188 -6.25 31.05 -9.13
C THR A 188 -6.04 29.55 -8.94
N ALA A 189 -6.75 28.96 -7.97
CA ALA A 189 -6.62 27.55 -7.62
C ALA A 189 -7.70 26.64 -8.25
N VAL A 190 -8.40 27.11 -9.29
CA VAL A 190 -9.43 26.33 -9.98
C VAL A 190 -8.82 25.39 -11.04
N GLY A 191 -9.28 24.15 -11.01
CA GLY A 191 -8.90 23.07 -11.90
C GLY A 191 -9.83 22.96 -13.11
N GLU A 192 -10.47 21.80 -13.24
CA GLU A 192 -11.49 21.53 -14.25
C GLU A 192 -12.84 22.13 -13.88
N VAL A 193 -13.66 22.39 -14.89
CA VAL A 193 -14.90 23.15 -14.73
C VAL A 193 -16.03 22.41 -15.43
N HIS A 194 -17.02 21.98 -14.63
CA HIS A 194 -18.20 21.30 -15.14
C HIS A 194 -19.28 22.32 -15.50
N THR A 195 -20.01 22.04 -16.58
CA THR A 195 -21.13 22.86 -17.08
C THR A 195 -22.16 23.14 -15.99
N SER A 196 -22.55 22.11 -15.22
CA SER A 196 -23.52 22.25 -14.12
C SER A 196 -23.02 23.16 -13.00
N GLY A 197 -21.71 23.16 -12.72
CA GLY A 197 -21.09 24.06 -11.75
C GLY A 197 -21.08 25.51 -12.24
N ILE A 198 -20.81 25.76 -13.52
CA ILE A 198 -20.83 27.11 -14.10
C ILE A 198 -22.23 27.73 -14.08
N GLU A 199 -23.27 26.96 -14.38
CA GLU A 199 -24.64 27.45 -14.32
C GLU A 199 -25.02 27.94 -12.91
N LYS A 200 -24.64 27.17 -11.89
CA LYS A 200 -24.85 27.54 -10.48
C LYS A 200 -24.00 28.74 -10.08
N LEU A 201 -22.74 28.80 -10.51
CA LEU A 201 -21.85 29.91 -10.22
C LEU A 201 -22.38 31.21 -10.83
N THR A 202 -22.84 31.14 -12.07
CA THR A 202 -23.48 32.28 -12.76
C THR A 202 -24.70 32.77 -11.98
N ARG A 203 -25.51 31.85 -11.46
CA ARG A 203 -26.67 32.20 -10.63
C ARG A 203 -26.25 32.84 -9.32
N LEU A 204 -25.23 32.33 -8.65
CA LEU A 204 -24.68 32.91 -7.41
C LEU A 204 -24.22 34.35 -7.64
N LEU A 205 -23.40 34.59 -8.66
CA LEU A 205 -22.87 35.91 -8.99
C LEU A 205 -24.01 36.90 -9.27
N LYS A 206 -25.02 36.49 -10.06
CA LYS A 206 -26.21 37.30 -10.30
C LYS A 206 -26.96 37.63 -9.01
N THR A 207 -27.20 36.63 -8.16
CA THR A 207 -27.90 36.84 -6.89
C THR A 207 -27.14 37.82 -6.00
N LEU A 208 -25.82 37.69 -5.86
CA LEU A 208 -24.99 38.61 -5.09
C LEU A 208 -25.01 40.02 -5.66
N PHE A 209 -24.92 40.16 -6.99
CA PHE A 209 -24.98 41.45 -7.67
C PHE A 209 -26.31 42.16 -7.41
N PHE A 210 -27.43 41.44 -7.50
CA PHE A 210 -28.75 42.02 -7.21
C PHE A 210 -28.98 42.31 -5.73
N MET A 211 -28.33 41.58 -4.81
CA MET A 211 -28.45 41.80 -3.36
C MET A 211 -27.66 43.00 -2.88
N THR A 212 -26.41 43.14 -3.34
CA THR A 212 -25.50 44.20 -2.89
C THR A 212 -25.60 45.45 -3.74
N GLY A 213 -25.98 45.32 -5.03
CA GLY A 213 -25.83 46.40 -6.00
C GLY A 213 -24.38 46.82 -6.23
N GLY A 214 -23.43 46.06 -5.66
CA GLY A 214 -22.02 46.34 -5.61
C GLY A 214 -21.25 45.76 -6.79
N VAL A 215 -19.94 46.00 -6.79
CA VAL A 215 -19.04 45.54 -7.85
C VAL A 215 -18.54 44.14 -7.51
N ILE A 216 -18.82 43.18 -8.39
CA ILE A 216 -18.24 41.84 -8.30
C ILE A 216 -17.02 41.78 -9.21
N LYS A 217 -15.86 41.47 -8.63
CA LYS A 217 -14.59 41.33 -9.35
C LYS A 217 -14.14 39.89 -9.35
N VAL A 218 -13.88 39.33 -10.52
CA VAL A 218 -13.34 37.99 -10.67
C VAL A 218 -11.85 38.08 -11.03
N ILE A 219 -11.00 37.43 -10.23
CA ILE A 219 -9.55 37.45 -10.37
C ILE A 219 -8.97 36.05 -10.56
N GLY A 220 -7.72 35.97 -11.03
CA GLY A 220 -6.97 34.70 -11.06
C GLY A 220 -7.45 33.71 -12.12
N LEU A 221 -8.20 34.16 -13.13
CA LEU A 221 -8.73 33.28 -14.16
C LEU A 221 -7.65 32.79 -15.14
N LYS A 222 -7.67 31.49 -15.41
CA LYS A 222 -6.93 30.89 -16.53
C LYS A 222 -7.63 31.26 -17.86
N PRO A 223 -6.89 31.46 -18.97
CA PRO A 223 -7.48 31.85 -20.26
C PRO A 223 -8.57 30.89 -20.79
N ASN A 224 -8.49 29.60 -20.46
CA ASN A 224 -9.52 28.63 -20.82
C ASN A 224 -10.86 28.89 -20.12
N LEU A 225 -10.79 29.29 -18.84
CA LEU A 225 -11.97 29.56 -18.03
C LEU A 225 -12.65 30.87 -18.44
N VAL A 226 -11.87 31.88 -18.83
CA VAL A 226 -12.38 33.15 -19.39
C VAL A 226 -13.31 32.88 -20.58
N LYS A 227 -12.92 32.00 -21.51
CA LYS A 227 -13.75 31.66 -22.68
C LYS A 227 -15.07 30.99 -22.30
N ILE A 228 -15.04 30.13 -21.29
CA ILE A 228 -16.23 29.44 -20.79
C ILE A 228 -17.16 30.46 -20.15
N LEU A 229 -16.66 31.31 -19.26
CA LEU A 229 -17.45 32.32 -18.55
C LEU A 229 -18.08 33.36 -19.50
N HIS A 230 -17.35 33.80 -20.52
CA HIS A 230 -17.89 34.67 -21.58
C HIS A 230 -19.10 34.05 -22.29
N HIS A 231 -19.11 32.73 -22.52
CA HIS A 231 -20.24 32.06 -23.16
C HIS A 231 -21.55 32.18 -22.34
N TYR A 232 -21.42 32.30 -21.02
CA TYR A 232 -22.53 32.46 -20.09
C TYR A 232 -22.92 33.93 -19.82
N LYS A 233 -22.30 34.89 -20.54
CA LYS A 233 -22.54 36.33 -20.42
C LYS A 233 -22.39 36.86 -19.00
N ILE A 234 -21.37 36.38 -18.30
CA ILE A 234 -21.09 36.78 -16.91
C ILE A 234 -20.53 38.21 -16.84
N ASP A 235 -19.92 38.68 -17.93
CA ASP A 235 -19.35 40.03 -18.10
C ASP A 235 -20.36 41.18 -17.92
N GLU A 236 -21.67 40.89 -17.92
CA GLU A 236 -22.71 41.89 -17.65
C GLU A 236 -22.80 42.27 -16.15
N PHE A 237 -22.25 41.44 -15.26
CA PHE A 237 -22.39 41.58 -13.79
C PHE A 237 -21.07 41.45 -13.04
N VAL A 238 -19.96 41.29 -13.77
CA VAL A 238 -18.65 40.97 -13.21
C VAL A 238 -17.56 41.68 -13.99
N ASP A 239 -16.66 42.34 -13.25
CA ASP A 239 -15.41 42.85 -13.79
C ASP A 239 -14.31 41.79 -13.66
N PHE A 240 -13.52 41.61 -14.72
CA PHE A 240 -12.40 40.66 -14.71
C PHE A 240 -11.09 41.41 -14.50
N ASP A 241 -10.38 41.03 -13.44
CA ASP A 241 -9.08 41.61 -13.08
C ASP A 241 -8.00 40.52 -13.02
N HIS A 242 -6.74 40.93 -13.17
CA HIS A 242 -5.62 39.98 -13.19
C HIS A 242 -5.26 39.46 -11.79
N SER A 243 -5.26 40.32 -10.77
CA SER A 243 -4.85 39.93 -9.41
C SER A 243 -5.39 40.84 -8.30
N LEU A 244 -5.63 40.27 -7.11
CA LEU A 244 -6.04 41.01 -5.92
C LEU A 244 -5.04 42.11 -5.56
N SER A 245 -3.74 41.83 -5.77
CA SER A 245 -2.65 42.77 -5.44
C SER A 245 -2.65 44.04 -6.29
N GLU A 246 -3.15 43.98 -7.53
CA GLU A 246 -3.30 45.17 -8.37
C GLU A 246 -4.50 46.00 -7.95
N VAL A 247 -5.64 45.36 -7.68
CA VAL A 247 -6.85 46.09 -7.26
C VAL A 247 -6.65 46.79 -5.91
N LEU A 248 -5.98 46.16 -4.96
CA LEU A 248 -5.68 46.78 -3.67
C LEU A 248 -4.70 47.97 -3.80
N LYS A 249 -3.78 47.96 -4.77
CA LYS A 249 -2.87 49.10 -4.99
C LYS A 249 -3.58 50.35 -5.53
N GLU A 250 -4.68 50.18 -6.24
CA GLU A 250 -5.49 51.30 -6.74
C GLU A 250 -6.38 51.89 -5.63
N HIS A 251 -6.82 51.05 -4.68
CA HIS A 251 -7.68 51.47 -3.57
C HIS A 251 -6.96 52.17 -2.40
N TYR A 252 -5.69 51.85 -2.15
CA TYR A 252 -4.90 52.43 -1.04
C TYR A 252 -3.94 53.55 -1.49
N LYS A 253 -4.28 54.29 -2.55
CA LYS A 253 -3.53 55.49 -3.00
C LYS A 253 -3.96 56.77 -2.31
#